data_AF-A0A0A7PGK5-F1
#
_entry.id   AF-A0A0A7PGK5-F1
#
_cell.length_a   1.000
_cell.length_b   1.000
_cell.length_c   1.000
_cell.angle_alpha   90.00
_cell.angle_beta   90.00
_cell.angle_gamma   90.00
#
_symmetry.space_group_name_H-M   'P 1'
#
loop_
_entity.id
_entity.type
_entity.pdbx_description
1 polymer ?
#
loop_
_entity_poly.entity_id
_entity_poly.type
_entity_poly.pdbx_seq_one_letter_code
_entity_poly.pdbx_strand_id
1 'polypeptide(L)'
;MSRMWDTPDFWARGEADEALRDMPDVEPAAMAHSLKRSAASYGGDPETVALIATDLRRRAAAGIRFWTGPEAVTSPAAKTVTGAHSRTRSDIAELMDDEIPS
;
A
#
# COMPACT_ATOMS: atom_id res chain seq x y z
N MET A 1 3.68 25.58 -13.35
CA MET A 1 3.33 25.18 -11.97
C MET A 1 3.38 23.66 -11.92
N SER A 2 4.37 23.10 -11.22
CA SER A 2 4.45 21.64 -11.03
C SER A 2 3.37 21.21 -10.04
N ARG A 3 2.64 20.14 -10.38
CA ARG A 3 1.53 19.64 -9.57
C ARG A 3 2.08 18.79 -8.43
N MET A 4 1.39 18.73 -7.29
CA MET A 4 1.85 17.98 -6.11
C MET A 4 2.11 16.49 -6.39
N TRP A 5 1.42 15.93 -7.40
CA TRP A 5 1.57 14.54 -7.86
C TRP A 5 2.65 14.33 -8.93
N ASP A 6 3.33 15.39 -9.36
CA ASP A 6 4.41 15.36 -10.36
C ASP A 6 5.80 15.40 -9.68
N THR A 7 5.88 14.85 -8.47
CA THR A 7 7.13 14.76 -7.72
C THR A 7 7.68 13.35 -7.78
N PRO A 8 9.01 13.17 -7.88
CA PRO A 8 9.64 11.84 -7.85
C PRO A 8 9.23 11.02 -6.63
N ASP A 9 9.05 11.67 -5.48
CA ASP A 9 8.55 11.02 -4.25
C ASP A 9 7.11 10.50 -4.37
N PHE A 10 6.22 11.22 -5.04
CA PHE A 10 4.85 10.77 -5.25
C PHE A 10 4.82 9.54 -6.15
N TRP A 11 5.60 9.57 -7.24
CA TRP A 11 5.71 8.44 -8.16
C TRP A 11 6.31 7.20 -7.46
N ALA A 12 7.40 7.38 -6.69
CA ALA A 12 8.04 6.29 -5.96
C ALA A 12 7.10 5.59 -4.95
N ARG A 13 6.15 6.33 -4.35
CA ARG A 13 5.14 5.73 -3.46
C ARG A 13 4.15 4.86 -4.21
N GLY A 14 3.73 5.30 -5.40
CA GLY A 14 2.84 4.53 -6.28
C GLY A 14 3.50 3.23 -6.75
N GLU A 15 4.75 3.32 -7.20
CA GLU A 15 5.53 2.17 -7.63
C GLU A 15 5.78 1.17 -6.49
N ALA A 16 6.07 1.68 -5.28
CA ALA A 16 6.19 0.84 -4.09
C ALA A 16 4.88 0.12 -3.74
N ASP A 17 3.74 0.77 -3.92
CA ASP A 17 2.43 0.13 -3.72
C ASP A 17 2.16 -0.95 -4.78
N GLU A 18 2.46 -0.68 -6.04
CA GLU A 18 2.29 -1.63 -7.15
C GLU A 18 3.13 -2.89 -6.93
N ALA A 19 4.43 -2.72 -6.66
CA ALA A 19 5.34 -3.84 -6.39
C ALA A 19 4.87 -4.72 -5.20
N LEU A 20 4.28 -4.12 -4.16
CA LEU A 20 3.77 -4.85 -3.00
C LEU A 20 2.41 -5.51 -3.23
N ARG A 21 1.63 -5.03 -4.20
CA ARG A 21 0.39 -5.70 -4.66
C ARG A 21 0.72 -6.89 -5.55
N ASP A 22 1.74 -6.77 -6.40
CA ASP A 22 2.20 -7.85 -7.27
C ASP A 22 2.86 -8.99 -6.48
N MET A 23 3.47 -8.66 -5.34
CA MET A 23 4.13 -9.62 -4.44
C MET A 23 3.54 -9.53 -3.02
N PRO A 24 2.32 -10.05 -2.79
CA PRO A 24 1.60 -9.87 -1.53
C PRO A 24 2.32 -10.51 -0.33
N ASP A 25 3.12 -11.54 -0.55
CA ASP A 25 3.86 -12.25 0.51
C ASP A 25 5.21 -11.59 0.85
N VAL A 26 5.64 -10.59 0.07
CA VAL A 26 6.94 -9.94 0.28
C VAL A 26 6.78 -8.74 1.18
N GLU A 27 7.49 -8.73 2.32
CA GLU A 27 7.50 -7.60 3.24
C GLU A 27 8.22 -6.37 2.64
N PRO A 28 7.82 -5.12 2.99
CA PRO A 28 8.43 -3.90 2.45
C PRO A 28 9.96 -3.85 2.59
N ALA A 29 10.51 -4.34 3.72
CA ALA A 29 11.95 -4.40 3.92
C ALA A 29 12.64 -5.38 2.96
N ALA A 30 12.02 -6.54 2.71
CA ALA A 30 12.54 -7.55 1.79
C ALA A 30 12.46 -7.04 0.34
N MET A 31 11.36 -6.38 -0.02
CA MET A 31 11.20 -5.71 -1.32
C MET A 31 12.29 -4.64 -1.53
N ALA A 32 12.53 -3.77 -0.54
CA ALA A 32 13.57 -2.75 -0.60
C ALA A 32 14.99 -3.33 -0.76
N HIS A 33 15.24 -4.49 -0.16
CA HIS A 33 16.52 -5.20 -0.30
C HIS A 33 16.66 -5.81 -1.69
N SER A 34 15.59 -6.42 -2.21
CA SER A 34 15.55 -7.00 -3.55
C SER A 34 15.81 -5.93 -4.62
N LEU A 35 15.05 -4.83 -4.59
CA LEU A 35 15.18 -3.70 -5.53
C LEU A 35 16.60 -3.13 -5.57
N LYS A 36 17.25 -2.97 -4.42
CA LYS A 36 18.65 -2.50 -4.38
C LYS A 36 19.61 -3.47 -5.06
N ARG A 37 19.40 -4.78 -4.94
CA ARG A 37 20.26 -5.79 -5.60
C ARG A 37 19.99 -5.87 -7.10
N SER A 38 18.75 -5.65 -7.52
CA SER A 38 18.36 -5.68 -8.93
C SER A 38 18.49 -4.33 -9.63
N ALA A 39 18.91 -3.26 -8.94
CA ALA A 39 18.98 -1.91 -9.49
C ALA A 39 19.77 -1.83 -10.81
N ALA A 40 20.90 -2.54 -10.89
CA ALA A 40 21.74 -2.59 -12.10
C ALA A 40 21.06 -3.32 -13.27
N SER A 41 20.08 -4.18 -12.99
CA SER A 41 19.33 -4.96 -13.99
C SER A 41 17.98 -4.34 -14.34
N TYR A 42 17.52 -3.36 -13.56
CA TYR A 42 16.16 -2.82 -13.68
C TYR A 42 15.99 -1.94 -14.94
N GLY A 43 17.08 -1.57 -15.64
CA GLY A 43 17.05 -0.73 -16.84
C GLY A 43 16.53 0.69 -16.63
N GLY A 44 15.93 0.97 -15.47
CA GLY A 44 15.46 2.26 -15.03
C GLY A 44 16.56 3.11 -14.39
N ASP A 45 16.19 4.35 -14.11
CA ASP A 45 17.04 5.33 -13.46
C ASP A 45 17.42 4.89 -12.02
N PRO A 46 18.71 4.79 -11.69
CA PRO A 46 19.19 4.44 -10.35
C PRO A 46 18.65 5.34 -9.24
N GLU A 47 18.46 6.64 -9.50
CA GLU A 47 17.90 7.57 -8.50
C GLU A 47 16.45 7.21 -8.18
N THR A 48 15.68 6.87 -9.19
CA THR A 48 14.31 6.41 -9.05
C THR A 48 14.22 5.11 -8.23
N VAL A 49 15.09 4.12 -8.50
CA VAL A 49 15.17 2.89 -7.69
C VAL A 49 15.54 3.19 -6.24
N ALA A 50 16.43 4.16 -6.01
CA ALA A 50 16.82 4.58 -4.67
C ALA A 50 15.65 5.23 -3.90
N LEU A 51 14.81 6.02 -4.57
CA LEU A 51 13.62 6.63 -3.97
C LEU A 51 12.59 5.56 -3.55
N ILE A 52 12.26 4.62 -4.43
CA ILE A 52 11.33 3.51 -4.12
C ILE A 52 11.85 2.69 -2.93
N ALA A 53 13.13 2.29 -2.98
CA ALA A 53 13.73 1.50 -1.91
C ALA A 53 13.81 2.28 -0.58
N THR A 54 13.91 3.61 -0.62
CA THR A 54 13.91 4.46 0.57
C THR A 54 12.52 4.54 1.17
N ASP A 55 11.48 4.70 0.35
CA ASP A 55 10.09 4.71 0.80
C ASP A 55 9.70 3.36 1.44
N LEU A 56 10.05 2.24 0.78
CA LEU A 56 9.82 0.89 1.32
C LEU A 56 10.51 0.65 2.68
N ARG A 57 11.72 1.19 2.89
CA ARG A 57 12.38 1.15 4.21
C ARG A 57 11.66 1.98 5.26
N ARG A 58 11.19 3.17 4.88
CA ARG A 58 10.42 4.06 5.77
C ARG A 58 9.14 3.37 6.22
N ARG A 59 8.45 2.72 5.29
CA ARG A 59 7.25 1.90 5.53
C ARG A 59 7.53 0.74 6.48
N ALA A 60 8.59 -0.02 6.24
CA ALA A 60 9.01 -1.10 7.15
C ALA A 60 9.30 -0.59 8.57
N ALA A 61 9.99 0.54 8.70
CA ALA A 61 10.27 1.16 10.00
C ALA A 61 8.99 1.67 10.70
N ALA A 62 7.97 2.08 9.93
CA ALA A 62 6.68 2.52 10.44
C ALA A 62 5.69 1.37 10.68
N GLY A 63 6.00 0.13 10.27
CA GLY A 63 5.06 -0.99 10.32
C GLY A 63 3.88 -0.86 9.35
N ILE A 64 4.04 -0.08 8.28
CA ILE A 64 3.01 0.18 7.27
C ILE A 64 3.38 -0.57 5.99
N ARG A 65 2.40 -1.17 5.31
CA ARG A 65 2.61 -1.85 4.01
C ARG A 65 2.31 -0.94 2.83
N PHE A 66 1.10 -0.37 2.80
CA PHE A 66 0.63 0.50 1.72
C PHE A 66 0.54 1.94 2.16
N TRP A 67 0.82 2.86 1.24
CA TRP A 67 0.67 4.29 1.52
C TRP A 67 -0.83 4.65 1.60
N THR A 68 -1.23 5.24 2.72
CA THR A 68 -2.64 5.57 3.03
C THR A 68 -2.94 7.06 2.84
N GLY A 69 -2.06 7.81 2.19
CA GLY A 69 -2.21 9.25 1.99
C GLY A 69 -1.66 10.08 3.16
N PRO A 70 -1.58 11.41 3.00
CA PRO A 70 -1.13 12.32 4.04
C PRO A 70 -2.02 12.36 5.30
N GLU A 71 -3.25 11.81 5.26
CA GLU A 71 -4.16 11.80 6.41
C GLU A 71 -3.94 10.66 7.41
N ALA A 72 -3.14 9.66 7.05
CA ALA A 72 -3.10 8.40 7.80
C ALA A 72 -2.04 8.33 8.90
N VAL A 73 -1.35 9.44 9.19
CA VAL A 73 -0.45 9.52 10.35
C VAL A 73 -1.26 9.99 11.57
N THR A 74 -2.22 9.17 12.01
CA THR A 74 -2.78 9.31 13.36
C THR A 74 -2.11 8.28 14.27
N SER A 75 -1.18 8.79 15.08
CA SER A 75 -0.56 8.25 16.31
C SER A 75 -0.44 6.73 16.56
N PRO A 76 0.69 6.27 17.14
CA PRO A 76 0.97 4.85 17.45
C PRO A 76 0.15 4.26 18.62
N ALA A 77 -1.04 4.78 18.91
CA ALA A 77 -1.91 4.36 20.01
C ALA A 77 -3.14 3.58 19.53
N ALA A 78 -2.97 2.62 18.61
CA ALA A 78 -4.01 1.66 18.25
C ALA A 78 -3.50 0.21 18.29
N LYS A 79 -2.77 -0.15 19.35
CA LYS A 79 -2.86 -1.51 19.87
C LYS A 79 -4.18 -1.59 20.63
N THR A 80 -5.22 -2.08 19.96
CA THR A 80 -6.30 -2.96 20.45
C THR A 80 -7.51 -2.77 19.54
N VAL A 81 -7.62 -3.59 18.48
CA VAL A 81 -8.86 -4.30 18.16
C VAL A 81 -8.48 -5.66 17.59
N THR A 82 -8.34 -6.63 18.48
CA THR A 82 -8.76 -8.00 18.21
C THR A 82 -10.22 -7.96 17.80
N GLY A 83 -10.56 -8.52 16.64
CA GLY A 83 -11.95 -8.89 16.36
C GLY A 83 -12.45 -8.56 14.97
N ALA A 84 -12.85 -9.64 14.30
CA ALA A 84 -13.86 -9.70 13.24
C ALA A 84 -13.49 -9.06 11.90
N HIS A 85 -13.16 -9.96 10.98
CA HIS A 85 -13.48 -9.85 9.56
C HIS A 85 -14.78 -9.08 9.35
N SER A 86 -14.63 -7.81 8.94
CA SER A 86 -15.72 -7.02 8.39
C SER A 86 -16.17 -7.70 7.09
N ARG A 87 -17.46 -7.98 7.06
CA ARG A 87 -18.15 -8.79 6.09
C ARG A 87 -17.97 -8.24 4.69
N THR A 88 -17.77 -9.18 3.78
CA THR A 88 -17.90 -9.01 2.34
C THR A 88 -19.21 -8.30 1.97
N ARG A 89 -19.13 -7.60 0.86
CA ARG A 89 -20.12 -6.78 0.13
C ARG A 89 -21.45 -7.47 -0.25
N SER A 90 -21.86 -8.52 0.47
CA SER A 90 -23.06 -9.32 0.21
C SER A 90 -24.25 -9.00 1.11
N ASP A 91 -24.07 -8.23 2.20
CA ASP A 91 -25.14 -7.92 3.18
C ASP A 91 -26.13 -6.80 2.72
N ILE A 92 -26.06 -6.29 1.49
CA ILE A 92 -26.93 -5.19 1.02
C ILE A 92 -28.03 -5.67 0.04
N ALA A 93 -27.95 -6.91 -0.47
CA ALA A 93 -28.91 -7.40 -1.48
C ALA A 93 -30.03 -8.32 -0.93
N GLU A 94 -29.95 -8.80 0.32
CA GLU A 94 -30.97 -9.69 0.92
C GLU A 94 -32.04 -8.95 1.73
N LEU A 95 -32.14 -7.62 1.58
CA LEU A 95 -33.09 -6.76 2.30
C LEU A 95 -34.24 -6.24 1.42
N MET A 96 -34.53 -6.90 0.29
CA MET A 96 -35.67 -6.57 -0.57
C MET A 96 -36.61 -7.78 -0.71
N ASP A 97 -37.68 -7.71 0.09
CA ASP A 97 -39.03 -8.20 -0.19
C ASP A 97 -39.23 -9.72 -0.38
N ASP A 98 -39.41 -10.36 0.77
CA ASP A 98 -40.50 -11.34 0.98
C ASP A 98 -41.87 -10.78 0.50
N GLU A 99 -42.73 -11.68 0.01
CA GLU A 99 -44.19 -11.57 -0.17
C GLU A 99 -44.76 -11.06 -1.53
N ILE A 100 -44.83 -11.97 -2.52
CA ILE A 100 -45.95 -11.98 -3.50
C ILE A 100 -46.96 -13.02 -2.98
N PRO A 101 -48.16 -12.64 -2.51
CA PRO A 101 -49.20 -13.60 -2.18
C PRO A 101 -49.76 -14.24 -3.47
N SER A 102 -49.97 -15.55 -3.39
CA SER A 102 -50.47 -16.47 -4.41
C SER A 102 -51.83 -16.10 -5.01
#